data_AF-J2L3P6-F1
#
_entry.id   AF-J2L3P6-F1
#
_cell.length_a   1.000
_cell.length_b   1.000
_cell.length_c   1.000
_cell.angle_alpha   90.00
_cell.angle_beta   90.00
_cell.angle_gamma   90.00
#
_symmetry.space_group_name_H-M   'P 1'
#
loop_
_entity.id
_entity.type
_entity.pdbx_description
1 polymer ?
#
loop_
_entity_poly.entity_id
_entity_poly.type
_entity_poly.pdbx_seq_one_letter_code
_entity_poly.pdbx_strand_id
1 'polypeptide(L)'
;MIEYFRTLLQAPSLVLFVLAYAVLLFVLWFMNRREFKRCPEKGARYRALPLIYKLACWLVVLPMCSGILVDAAWAIPAIAAYMLVEIACVRWYRKAGLLP
;
A
#
# COMPACT_ATOMS: atom_id res chain seq x y z
N MET A 1 29.86 -11.07 2.32
CA MET A 1 28.81 -10.11 2.75
C MET A 1 28.96 -8.73 2.11
N ILE A 2 30.18 -8.16 2.03
CA ILE A 2 30.43 -6.83 1.46
C ILE A 2 30.22 -6.77 -0.07
N GLU A 3 30.64 -7.80 -0.83
CA GLU A 3 30.45 -7.83 -2.29
C GLU A 3 28.99 -7.99 -2.72
N TYR A 4 28.20 -8.73 -1.94
CA TYR A 4 26.76 -8.92 -2.18
C TYR A 4 25.98 -7.61 -2.01
N PHE A 5 26.39 -6.78 -1.04
CA PHE A 5 25.80 -5.46 -0.83
C PHE A 5 26.15 -4.51 -1.98
N ARG A 6 27.37 -4.61 -2.52
CA ARG A 6 27.82 -3.81 -3.68
C ARG A 6 27.08 -4.18 -4.96
N THR A 7 26.81 -5.47 -5.19
CA THR A 7 26.00 -5.94 -6.34
C THR A 7 24.52 -5.57 -6.20
N LEU A 8 23.95 -5.62 -4.98
CA LEU A 8 22.60 -5.11 -4.72
C LEU A 8 22.48 -3.60 -4.98
N LEU A 9 23.49 -2.81 -4.58
CA LEU A 9 23.53 -1.36 -4.81
C LEU A 9 23.71 -1.01 -6.30
N GLN A 10 24.30 -1.92 -7.08
CA GLN A 10 24.46 -1.79 -8.53
C GLN A 10 23.25 -2.25 -9.34
N ALA A 11 22.18 -2.73 -8.70
CA ALA A 11 20.89 -2.98 -9.36
C ALA A 11 20.03 -1.71 -9.27
N PRO A 12 20.10 -0.78 -10.24
CA PRO A 12 19.37 0.49 -10.20
C PRO A 12 17.85 0.26 -10.07
N SER A 13 17.35 -0.85 -10.60
CA SER A 13 15.95 -1.27 -10.48
C SER A 13 15.53 -1.58 -9.05
N LEU A 14 16.39 -2.24 -8.26
CA LEU A 14 16.09 -2.57 -6.87
C LEU A 14 16.14 -1.31 -5.98
N VAL A 15 17.14 -0.45 -6.19
CA VAL A 15 17.23 0.82 -5.47
C VAL A 15 16.02 1.69 -5.78
N LEU A 16 15.65 1.82 -7.07
CA LEU A 16 14.45 2.54 -7.49
C LEU A 16 13.19 1.97 -6.85
N PHE A 17 13.03 0.65 -6.86
CA PHE A 17 11.90 -0.04 -6.23
C PHE A 17 11.79 0.29 -4.74
N VAL A 18 12.87 0.15 -3.98
CA VAL A 18 12.88 0.39 -2.52
C VAL A 18 12.59 1.85 -2.20
N LEU A 19 13.19 2.78 -2.93
CA LEU A 19 12.93 4.21 -2.76
C LEU A 19 11.48 4.57 -3.10
N ALA A 20 10.97 4.07 -4.23
CA ALA A 20 9.58 4.27 -4.62
C ALA A 20 8.60 3.73 -3.59
N TYR A 21 8.85 2.52 -3.08
CA TYR A 21 8.04 1.90 -2.05
C TYR A 21 8.04 2.73 -0.75
N ALA A 22 9.21 3.20 -0.31
CA ALA A 22 9.33 4.08 0.86
C ALA A 22 8.57 5.41 0.68
N VAL A 23 8.67 6.03 -0.50
CA VAL A 23 7.92 7.26 -0.84
C VAL A 23 6.42 7.00 -0.83
N LEU A 24 5.96 5.89 -1.42
CA LEU A 24 4.54 5.53 -1.43
C LEU A 24 4.00 5.28 -0.02
N LEU A 25 4.74 4.59 0.84
CA LEU A 25 4.39 4.43 2.26
C LEU A 25 4.27 5.78 2.97
N PHE A 26 5.22 6.67 2.75
CA PHE A 26 5.22 8.01 3.34
C PHE A 26 4.03 8.85 2.86
N VAL A 27 3.76 8.85 1.55
CA VAL A 27 2.61 9.54 0.95
C VAL A 27 1.30 8.96 1.51
N LEU A 28 1.15 7.64 1.56
CA LEU A 28 -0.04 7.00 2.10
C LEU A 28 -0.24 7.37 3.57
N TRP A 29 0.81 7.32 4.39
CA TRP A 29 0.75 7.72 5.79
C TRP A 29 0.34 9.20 5.94
N PHE A 30 0.95 10.08 5.15
CA PHE A 30 0.66 11.51 5.20
C PHE A 30 -0.78 11.82 4.77
N MET A 31 -1.24 11.20 3.66
CA MET A 31 -2.61 11.32 3.17
C MET A 31 -3.61 10.83 4.20
N ASN A 32 -3.40 9.62 4.76
CA ASN A 32 -4.24 9.08 5.83
C ASN A 32 -4.29 10.02 7.04
N ARG A 33 -3.15 10.55 7.48
CA ARG A 33 -3.11 11.48 8.61
C ARG A 33 -3.88 12.77 8.34
N ARG A 34 -3.74 13.34 7.14
CA ARG A 34 -4.46 14.55 6.72
C ARG A 34 -5.95 14.29 6.59
N GLU A 35 -6.32 13.14 6.02
CA GLU A 35 -7.70 12.77 5.78
C GLU A 35 -8.44 12.41 7.07
N PHE A 36 -7.80 11.69 8.01
CA PHE A 36 -8.41 11.38 9.30
C PHE A 36 -8.61 12.62 10.17
N LYS A 37 -7.82 13.68 9.96
CA LYS A 37 -8.08 14.99 10.58
C LYS A 37 -9.29 15.70 9.97
N ARG A 38 -9.51 15.55 8.66
CA ARG A 38 -10.64 16.17 7.94
C ARG A 38 -11.95 15.40 8.13
N CYS A 39 -11.86 14.08 8.15
CA CYS A 39 -12.98 13.15 8.20
C CYS A 39 -12.75 12.13 9.32
N PRO A 40 -13.06 12.49 10.59
CA PRO A 40 -12.80 11.63 11.74
C PRO A 40 -13.51 10.27 11.64
N GLU A 41 -14.68 10.22 11.00
CA GLU A 41 -15.41 8.98 10.71
C GLU A 41 -14.61 8.01 9.84
N LYS A 42 -13.89 8.51 8.82
CA LYS A 42 -13.01 7.67 8.00
C LYS A 42 -11.86 7.11 8.84
N GLY A 43 -11.30 7.93 9.73
CA GLY A 43 -10.27 7.52 10.67
C GLY A 43 -10.74 6.48 11.70
N ALA A 44 -12.00 6.58 12.17
CA ALA A 44 -12.59 5.59 13.07
C ALA A 44 -12.78 4.24 12.36
N ARG A 45 -13.33 4.25 11.13
CA ARG A 45 -13.47 3.06 10.30
C ARG A 45 -12.12 2.39 10.03
N TYR A 46 -11.13 3.16 9.59
CA TYR A 46 -9.78 2.65 9.35
C TYR A 46 -9.14 2.07 10.62
N ARG A 47 -9.36 2.69 11.79
CA ARG A 47 -8.85 2.15 13.06
C ARG A 47 -9.50 0.81 13.43
N ALA A 48 -10.82 0.68 13.24
CA ALA A 48 -11.57 -0.55 13.48
C ALA A 48 -11.19 -1.69 12.53
N LEU A 49 -10.72 -1.37 11.31
CA LEU A 49 -10.34 -2.37 10.32
C LEU A 49 -9.22 -3.30 10.85
N PRO A 50 -9.38 -4.64 10.75
CA PRO A 50 -8.38 -5.58 11.22
C PRO A 50 -7.03 -5.39 10.53
N LEU A 51 -5.95 -5.66 11.27
CA LEU A 51 -4.59 -5.40 10.81
C LEU A 51 -4.26 -6.10 9.48
N ILE A 52 -4.83 -7.29 9.24
CA ILE A 52 -4.60 -8.06 8.01
C ILE A 52 -4.96 -7.29 6.74
N TYR A 53 -6.03 -6.49 6.75
CA TYR A 53 -6.43 -5.69 5.59
C TYR A 53 -5.47 -4.51 5.36
N LYS A 54 -4.95 -3.91 6.43
CA LYS A 54 -3.94 -2.85 6.37
C LYS A 54 -2.63 -3.41 5.81
N LEU A 55 -2.22 -4.58 6.30
CA LEU A 55 -1.02 -5.28 5.83
C LEU A 55 -1.16 -5.71 4.37
N ALA A 56 -2.33 -6.17 3.92
CA ALA A 56 -2.55 -6.47 2.52
C ALA A 56 -2.30 -5.25 1.62
N CYS A 57 -2.76 -4.07 2.03
CA CYS A 57 -2.46 -2.83 1.32
C CYS A 57 -0.96 -2.52 1.35
N TRP A 58 -0.32 -2.59 2.52
CA TRP A 58 1.08 -2.18 2.69
C TRP A 58 2.09 -3.15 2.09
N LEU A 59 1.84 -4.46 2.14
CA LEU A 59 2.80 -5.51 1.77
C LEU A 59 2.49 -6.18 0.43
N VAL A 60 1.32 -5.92 -0.17
CA VAL A 60 0.96 -6.46 -1.48
C VAL A 60 0.73 -5.33 -2.48
N VAL A 61 -0.21 -4.43 -2.19
CA VAL A 61 -0.60 -3.39 -3.16
C VAL A 61 0.52 -2.37 -3.37
N LEU A 62 1.06 -1.79 -2.29
CA LEU A 62 2.12 -0.79 -2.41
C LEU A 62 3.41 -1.31 -3.08
N PRO A 63 3.90 -2.53 -2.79
CA PRO A 63 5.02 -3.12 -3.51
C PRO A 63 4.74 -3.33 -5.00
N MET A 64 3.53 -3.74 -5.36
CA MET A 64 3.14 -3.85 -6.78
C MET A 64 3.12 -2.48 -7.45
N CYS A 65 2.64 -1.43 -6.76
CA CYS A 65 2.69 -0.06 -7.27
C CYS A 65 4.12 0.45 -7.47
N SER A 66 5.06 0.17 -6.56
CA SER A 66 6.47 0.50 -6.79
C SER A 66 7.08 -0.31 -7.93
N GLY A 67 6.60 -1.54 -8.13
CA GLY A 67 6.97 -2.39 -9.26
C GLY A 67 6.66 -1.76 -10.63
N ILE A 68 5.60 -0.96 -10.74
CA ILE A 68 5.22 -0.26 -11.99
C ILE A 68 6.36 0.64 -12.52
N LEU A 69 7.12 1.25 -11.61
CA LEU A 69 8.25 2.12 -11.99
C LEU A 69 9.45 1.34 -12.51
N VAL A 70 9.51 0.04 -12.25
CA VAL A 70 10.54 -0.87 -12.76
C VAL A 70 10.07 -1.56 -14.03
N ASP A 71 8.81 -2.01 -14.05
CA ASP A 71 8.17 -2.68 -15.18
C ASP A 71 6.66 -2.37 -15.19
N ALA A 72 6.20 -1.75 -16.27
CA ALA A 72 4.80 -1.35 -16.45
C ALA A 72 3.81 -2.55 -16.44
N ALA A 73 4.28 -3.78 -16.68
CA ALA A 73 3.45 -4.98 -16.60
C ALA A 73 2.80 -5.16 -15.20
N TRP A 74 3.40 -4.59 -14.15
CA TRP A 74 2.83 -4.61 -12.80
C TRP A 74 1.59 -3.73 -12.62
N ALA A 75 1.24 -2.87 -13.58
CA ALA A 75 0.08 -1.99 -13.47
C ALA A 75 -1.23 -2.76 -13.34
N ILE A 76 -1.44 -3.79 -14.17
CA ILE A 76 -2.67 -4.60 -14.15
C ILE A 76 -2.79 -5.38 -12.82
N PRO A 77 -1.76 -6.13 -12.36
CA PRO A 77 -1.78 -6.77 -11.05
C PRO A 77 -1.99 -5.81 -9.89
N ALA A 78 -1.35 -4.63 -9.91
CA ALA A 78 -1.48 -3.63 -8.84
C ALA A 78 -2.91 -3.13 -8.72
N ILE A 79 -3.55 -2.79 -9.85
CA ILE A 79 -4.95 -2.35 -9.89
C ILE A 79 -5.87 -3.47 -9.41
N ALA A 80 -5.67 -4.71 -9.88
CA ALA A 80 -6.48 -5.85 -9.47
C ALA A 80 -6.36 -6.12 -7.95
N ALA A 81 -5.14 -6.12 -7.41
CA ALA A 81 -4.89 -6.29 -5.98
C ALA A 81 -5.51 -5.15 -5.15
N TYR A 82 -5.37 -3.91 -5.61
CA TYR A 82 -6.01 -2.75 -4.98
C TYR A 82 -7.53 -2.91 -4.92
N MET A 83 -8.17 -3.23 -6.06
CA MET A 83 -9.63 -3.43 -6.13
C MET A 83 -10.10 -4.57 -5.23
N LEU A 84 -9.36 -5.69 -5.17
CA LEU A 84 -9.70 -6.81 -4.29
C LEU A 84 -9.60 -6.43 -2.80
N VAL A 85 -8.55 -5.71 -2.41
CA VAL A 85 -8.38 -5.22 -1.03
C VAL A 85 -9.48 -4.22 -0.69
N GLU A 86 -9.82 -3.32 -1.60
CA GLU A 86 -10.89 -2.34 -1.42
C GLU A 86 -12.26 -3.02 -1.25
N ILE A 87 -12.61 -3.97 -2.14
CA ILE A 87 -13.83 -4.77 -2.03
C ILE A 87 -13.87 -5.51 -0.69
N ALA A 88 -12.75 -6.12 -0.28
CA ALA A 88 -12.68 -6.85 0.98
C ALA A 88 -12.87 -5.92 2.19
N CYS A 89 -12.29 -4.72 2.17
CA CYS A 89 -12.50 -3.70 3.20
C CYS A 89 -13.95 -3.22 3.24
N VAL A 90 -14.55 -2.90 2.09
CA VAL A 90 -15.96 -2.46 2.00
C VAL A 90 -16.91 -3.53 2.50
N ARG A 91 -16.71 -4.79 2.11
CA ARG A 91 -17.50 -5.93 2.60
C ARG A 91 -17.39 -6.07 4.11
N TRP A 92 -16.18 -5.91 4.66
CA TRP A 92 -15.97 -5.94 6.10
C TRP A 92 -16.69 -4.79 6.81
N TYR A 93 -16.57 -3.56 6.28
CA TYR A 93 -17.24 -2.39 6.86
C TYR A 93 -18.76 -2.51 6.86
N ARG A 94 -19.37 -3.01 5.77
CA ARG A 94 -20.81 -3.28 5.71
C ARG A 94 -21.23 -4.30 6.76
N LYS A 95 -20.47 -5.40 6.88
CA LYS A 95 -20.73 -6.44 7.89
C LYS A 95 -20.61 -5.90 9.32
N ALA A 96 -19.72 -4.93 9.55
CA ALA A 96 -19.53 -4.28 10.84
C ALA A 96 -20.51 -3.13 11.13
N GLY A 97 -21.43 -2.81 10.21
CA GLY A 97 -22.35 -1.66 10.36
C GLY A 97 -21.65 -0.30 10.28
N LEU A 98 -20.44 -0.25 9.70
CA LEU A 98 -19.60 0.95 9.59
C LEU A 98 -19.75 1.66 8.24
N LEU A 99 -20.54 1.10 7.33
CA LEU A 99 -20.91 1.70 6.05
C LEU A 99 -22.40 1.41 5.81
N PRO A 100 -23.19 2.42 5.40
CA PRO A 100 -24.57 2.22 5.00
C PRO A 100 -24.69 1.29 3.78
#